data_AF-A0A5N0UPB8-F1
#
_entry.id   AF-A0A5N0UPB8-F1
#
_cell.length_a   1.000
_cell.length_b   1.000
_cell.length_c   1.000
_cell.angle_alpha   90.00
_cell.angle_beta   90.00
_cell.angle_gamma   90.00
#
_symmetry.space_group_name_H-M   'P 1'
#
loop_
_entity.id
_entity.type
_entity.pdbx_description
1 polymer ?
#
loop_
_entity_poly.entity_id
_entity_poly.type
_entity_poly.pdbx_seq_one_letter_code
_entity_poly.pdbx_strand_id
1 'polypeptide(L)'
;MADWTEREKELADLVRDGHAVVVNVRKSGPHKHLVPWLLEQDLITYIGHKGNRHSWPESPFANPFVKEAKTDRQAMLRHYREYLEGKPELLKRLRDGELDGRALGCWCDPQPCHGHVLLEYLK
;
A
#
# COMPACT_ATOMS: atom_id res chain seq x y z
N MET A 1 -13.70 -18.11 3.40
CA MET A 1 -13.84 -16.83 2.68
C MET A 1 -15.28 -16.56 2.21
N ALA A 2 -16.31 -17.22 2.78
CA ALA A 2 -17.70 -17.02 2.29
C ALA A 2 -18.21 -15.60 2.54
N ASP A 3 -17.76 -14.95 3.62
CA ASP A 3 -18.15 -13.58 3.99
C ASP A 3 -17.28 -12.48 3.34
N TRP A 4 -16.34 -12.87 2.47
CA TRP A 4 -15.43 -11.95 1.81
C TRP A 4 -16.12 -11.34 0.58
N THR A 5 -15.83 -10.06 0.31
CA THR A 5 -16.26 -9.45 -0.96
C THR A 5 -15.51 -10.08 -2.15
N GLU A 6 -16.08 -9.99 -3.35
CA GLU A 6 -15.40 -10.45 -4.58
C GLU A 6 -14.04 -9.77 -4.75
N ARG A 7 -13.95 -8.47 -4.42
CA ARG A 7 -12.69 -7.73 -4.47
C ARG A 7 -11.66 -8.26 -3.47
N GLU A 8 -12.08 -8.61 -2.26
CA GLU A 8 -11.18 -9.22 -1.27
C GLU A 8 -10.64 -10.58 -1.74
N LYS A 9 -11.48 -11.39 -2.41
CA LYS A 9 -11.06 -12.68 -2.98
C LYS A 9 -10.05 -12.49 -4.11
N GLU A 10 -10.35 -11.60 -5.05
CA GLU A 10 -9.47 -11.26 -6.17
C GLU A 10 -8.10 -10.77 -5.69
N LEU A 11 -8.06 -9.87 -4.71
CA LEU A 11 -6.81 -9.37 -4.14
C LEU A 11 -6.03 -10.47 -3.41
N ALA A 12 -6.71 -11.41 -2.76
CA ALA A 12 -6.05 -12.55 -2.13
C ALA A 12 -5.39 -13.47 -3.17
N ASP A 13 -6.09 -13.77 -4.26
CA ASP A 13 -5.57 -14.60 -5.34
C ASP A 13 -4.38 -13.93 -6.02
N LEU A 14 -4.47 -12.63 -6.32
CA LEU A 14 -3.36 -11.86 -6.89
C LEU A 14 -2.09 -11.92 -6.01
N VAL A 15 -2.23 -11.70 -4.71
CA VAL A 15 -1.10 -11.75 -3.76
C VAL A 15 -0.52 -13.16 -3.66
N ARG A 16 -1.38 -14.20 -3.66
CA ARG A 16 -0.93 -15.60 -3.66
C ARG A 16 -0.16 -15.96 -4.92
N ASP A 17 -0.52 -15.36 -6.06
CA ASP A 17 0.16 -15.53 -7.33
C ASP A 17 1.44 -14.67 -7.44
N GLY A 18 1.83 -13.99 -6.35
CA GLY A 18 3.06 -13.19 -6.29
C GLY A 18 2.92 -11.77 -6.81
N HIS A 19 1.70 -11.29 -7.06
CA HIS A 19 1.47 -9.90 -7.48
C HIS A 19 1.38 -8.99 -6.26
N ALA A 20 2.09 -7.86 -6.33
CA ALA A 20 1.89 -6.79 -5.36
C ALA A 20 0.57 -6.06 -5.63
N VAL A 21 -0.19 -5.76 -4.57
CA VAL A 21 -1.48 -5.07 -4.66
C VAL A 21 -1.58 -3.99 -3.59
N VAL A 22 -2.49 -3.02 -3.73
CA VAL A 22 -2.79 -2.04 -2.67
C VAL A 22 -4.01 -2.50 -1.87
N VAL A 23 -3.93 -2.39 -0.54
CA VAL A 23 -5.06 -2.69 0.35
C VAL A 23 -5.33 -1.58 1.37
N ASN A 24 -6.61 -1.30 1.61
CA ASN A 24 -7.02 -0.46 2.73
C ASN A 24 -6.89 -1.17 4.10
N VAL A 25 -6.10 -0.61 5.03
CA VAL A 25 -5.87 -1.19 6.37
C VAL A 25 -6.84 -0.74 7.47
N ARG A 26 -7.91 -0.01 7.14
CA ARG A 26 -8.92 0.39 8.12
C ARG A 26 -9.67 -0.86 8.60
N LYS A 27 -9.78 -1.01 9.92
CA LYS A 27 -10.51 -2.13 10.55
C LYS A 27 -11.95 -2.29 10.05
N SER A 28 -12.63 -1.17 9.75
CA SER A 28 -13.99 -1.14 9.19
C SER A 28 -13.99 -0.72 7.71
N GLY A 29 -12.86 -0.89 7.02
CA GLY A 29 -12.68 -0.54 5.61
C GLY A 29 -13.20 -1.62 4.65
N PRO A 30 -12.97 -1.43 3.34
CA PRO A 30 -13.41 -2.37 2.31
C PRO A 30 -12.72 -3.74 2.39
N HIS A 31 -11.52 -3.81 2.98
CA HIS A 31 -10.70 -5.03 3.07
C HIS A 31 -10.61 -5.60 4.50
N LYS A 32 -11.69 -5.44 5.28
CA LYS A 32 -11.73 -5.80 6.71
C LYS A 32 -11.51 -7.29 7.00
N HIS A 33 -11.76 -8.18 6.04
CA HIS A 33 -11.51 -9.61 6.17
C HIS A 33 -10.17 -10.01 5.55
N LEU A 34 -9.80 -9.38 4.43
CA LEU A 34 -8.54 -9.62 3.75
C LEU A 34 -7.33 -9.22 4.60
N VAL A 35 -7.35 -8.08 5.28
CA VAL A 35 -6.19 -7.58 6.04
C VAL A 35 -5.80 -8.51 7.20
N PRO A 36 -6.71 -9.01 8.06
CA PRO A 36 -6.38 -10.02 9.06
C PRO A 36 -5.74 -11.28 8.46
N TRP A 37 -6.28 -11.77 7.34
CA TRP A 37 -5.70 -12.94 6.67
C TRP A 37 -4.30 -12.66 6.12
N LEU A 38 -4.08 -11.52 5.47
CA LEU A 38 -2.74 -11.13 5.00
C LEU A 38 -1.73 -11.01 6.15
N LEU A 39 -2.16 -10.57 7.33
CA LEU A 39 -1.33 -10.54 8.53
C LEU A 39 -0.97 -11.96 9.00
N GLU A 40 -1.94 -12.88 9.05
CA GLU A 40 -1.72 -14.27 9.42
C GLU A 40 -0.76 -15.00 8.46
N GLN A 41 -0.82 -14.66 7.17
CA GLN A 41 0.06 -15.24 6.16
C GLN A 41 1.42 -14.54 6.03
N ASP A 42 1.64 -13.44 6.76
CA ASP A 42 2.77 -12.53 6.54
C ASP A 42 2.92 -12.14 5.06
N LEU A 43 1.87 -11.54 4.50
CA LEU A 43 1.80 -11.09 3.11
C LEU A 43 1.52 -9.59 2.97
N ILE A 44 1.53 -8.82 4.06
CA ILE A 44 1.23 -7.38 4.04
C ILE A 44 2.36 -6.52 4.60
N THR A 45 2.74 -5.50 3.84
CA THR A 45 3.66 -4.45 4.28
C THR A 45 2.90 -3.14 4.41
N TYR A 46 2.90 -2.54 5.59
CA TYR A 46 2.35 -1.19 5.76
C TYR A 46 3.30 -0.14 5.17
N ILE A 47 2.75 0.72 4.32
CA ILE A 47 3.51 1.74 3.56
C ILE A 47 3.21 3.17 4.02
N GLY A 48 2.52 3.35 5.15
CA GLY A 48 2.08 4.66 5.64
C GLY A 48 2.88 5.19 6.81
N HIS A 49 2.47 6.36 7.31
CA HIS A 49 3.04 7.00 8.50
C HIS A 49 2.66 6.25 9.78
N LYS A 50 3.55 6.26 10.77
CA LYS A 50 3.21 5.86 12.15
C LYS A 50 2.17 6.83 12.71
N GLY A 51 1.24 6.32 13.51
CA GLY A 51 0.22 7.13 14.18
C GLY A 51 -0.14 6.60 15.56
N ASN A 52 -0.91 7.37 16.31
CA ASN A 52 -1.44 6.98 17.62
C ASN A 52 -2.75 6.16 17.53
N ARG A 53 -3.31 5.98 16.32
CA ARG A 53 -4.60 5.29 16.09
C ARG A 53 -4.44 3.83 15.66
N HIS A 54 -3.21 3.34 15.53
CA HIS A 54 -2.89 1.99 15.10
C HIS A 54 -1.46 1.62 15.52
N SER A 55 -1.12 0.34 15.44
CA SER A 55 0.21 -0.18 15.83
C SER A 55 1.16 -0.37 14.65
N TRP A 56 0.75 -0.07 13.42
CA TRP A 56 1.65 -0.16 12.27
C TRP A 56 2.88 0.75 12.41
N PRO A 57 4.08 0.27 12.02
CA PRO A 57 5.32 1.04 12.14
C PRO A 57 5.40 2.18 11.12
N GLU A 58 6.39 3.06 11.30
CA GLU A 58 6.74 4.06 10.28
C GLU A 58 7.34 3.35 9.07
N SER A 59 6.89 3.72 7.86
CA SER A 59 7.40 3.11 6.63
C SER A 59 8.43 4.03 5.97
N PRO A 60 9.56 3.50 5.47
CA PRO A 60 10.46 4.28 4.62
C PRO A 60 9.80 4.74 3.30
N PHE A 61 8.69 4.11 2.91
CA PHE A 61 7.90 4.46 1.74
C PHE A 61 6.71 5.39 2.06
N ALA A 62 6.58 5.87 3.30
CA ALA A 62 5.48 6.76 3.68
C ALA A 62 5.49 8.05 2.85
N ASN A 63 4.32 8.46 2.35
CA ASN A 63 4.20 9.65 1.51
C ASN A 63 4.23 10.95 2.34
N PRO A 64 5.27 11.80 2.22
CA PRO A 64 5.34 13.07 2.97
C PRO A 64 4.28 14.09 2.56
N PHE A 65 3.69 13.96 1.38
CA PHE A 65 2.71 14.90 0.81
C PHE A 65 1.26 14.55 1.13
N VAL A 66 0.99 13.59 2.02
CA VAL A 66 -0.37 13.08 2.31
C VAL A 66 -1.41 14.18 2.65
N LYS A 67 -0.97 15.34 3.16
CA LYS A 67 -1.85 16.48 3.45
C LYS A 67 -2.45 17.11 2.19
N GLU A 68 -1.73 17.08 1.07
CA GLU A 68 -2.17 17.62 -0.23
C GLU A 68 -3.34 16.82 -0.82
N ALA A 69 -3.51 15.55 -0.43
CA ALA A 69 -4.63 14.72 -0.85
C ALA A 69 -6.01 15.32 -0.54
N LYS A 70 -6.08 16.25 0.43
CA LYS A 70 -7.32 16.94 0.81
C LYS A 70 -7.77 17.97 -0.21
N THR A 71 -6.84 18.52 -0.99
CA THR A 71 -7.08 19.61 -1.93
C THR A 71 -6.83 19.17 -3.37
N ASP A 72 -5.73 18.46 -3.62
CA ASP A 72 -5.38 17.93 -4.93
C ASP A 72 -4.62 16.61 -4.78
N ARG A 73 -5.36 15.51 -4.97
CA ARG A 73 -4.81 14.15 -4.93
C ARG A 73 -3.87 13.86 -6.09
N GLN A 74 -4.06 14.49 -7.24
CA GLN A 74 -3.19 14.27 -8.39
C GLN A 74 -1.84 14.99 -8.20
N ALA A 75 -1.84 16.20 -7.64
CA ALA A 75 -0.60 16.87 -7.23
C ALA A 75 0.18 16.04 -6.21
N MET A 76 -0.49 15.54 -5.18
CA MET A 76 0.14 14.65 -4.18
C MET A 76 0.86 13.46 -4.84
N LEU A 77 0.23 12.81 -5.83
CA LEU A 77 0.83 11.66 -6.53
C LEU A 77 2.00 12.07 -7.42
N ARG A 78 1.92 13.22 -8.11
CA ARG A 78 3.04 13.76 -8.90
C ARG A 78 4.25 14.06 -8.00
N HIS A 79 4.05 14.82 -6.92
CA HIS A 79 5.13 15.13 -5.98
C HIS A 79 5.70 13.88 -5.32
N TYR A 80 4.87 12.89 -5.00
CA TYR A 80 5.37 11.62 -4.46
C TYR A 80 6.22 10.85 -5.47
N ARG A 81 5.84 10.86 -6.76
CA ARG A 81 6.64 10.26 -7.84
C ARG A 81 8.00 10.95 -7.97
N GLU A 82 8.01 12.28 -8.04
CA GLU A 82 9.24 13.08 -8.09
C GLU A 82 10.14 12.85 -6.86
N TYR A 83 9.54 12.72 -5.67
CA TYR A 83 10.26 12.39 -4.44
C TYR A 83 10.92 11.01 -4.50
N LEU A 84 10.23 10.00 -5.02
CA LEU A 84 10.81 8.67 -5.19
C LEU A 84 11.94 8.68 -6.21
N GLU A 85 11.78 9.39 -7.33
CA GLU A 85 12.82 9.55 -8.35
C GLU A 85 14.08 10.24 -7.79
N GLY A 86 13.91 11.17 -6.86
CA GLY A 86 15.00 11.79 -6.10
C GLY A 86 15.65 10.90 -5.04
N LYS A 87 15.18 9.66 -4.84
CA LYS A 87 15.65 8.72 -3.80
C LYS A 87 16.14 7.40 -4.39
N PRO A 88 17.36 7.38 -4.95
CA PRO A 88 17.90 6.18 -5.62
C PRO A 88 17.98 4.96 -4.70
N GLU A 89 18.17 5.15 -3.39
CA GLU A 89 18.19 4.07 -2.40
C GLU A 89 16.82 3.41 -2.22
N LEU A 90 15.73 4.19 -2.24
CA LEU A 90 14.37 3.64 -2.16
C LEU A 90 13.98 2.95 -3.46
N LEU A 91 14.28 3.56 -4.60
CA LEU A 91 14.03 2.94 -5.92
C LEU A 91 14.78 1.62 -6.07
N LYS A 92 16.04 1.56 -5.60
CA LYS A 92 16.81 0.32 -5.61
C LYS A 92 16.11 -0.79 -4.81
N ARG A 93 15.60 -0.49 -3.62
CA ARG A 93 14.87 -1.47 -2.79
C ARG A 93 13.60 -1.98 -3.47
N LEU A 94 12.84 -1.08 -4.11
CA LEU A 94 11.66 -1.46 -4.89
C LEU A 94 12.04 -2.37 -6.06
N ARG A 95 13.03 -1.95 -6.85
CA ARG A 95 13.52 -2.73 -7.99
C ARG A 95 14.23 -4.01 -7.58
N ASP A 96 14.77 -4.12 -6.37
CA ASP A 96 15.34 -5.36 -5.87
C ASP A 96 14.25 -6.36 -5.46
N GLY A 97 13.00 -5.91 -5.34
CA GLY A 97 11.83 -6.73 -5.09
C GLY A 97 11.38 -6.74 -3.63
N GLU A 98 11.76 -5.74 -2.82
CA GLU A 98 11.41 -5.70 -1.40
C GLU A 98 9.89 -5.77 -1.14
N LEU A 99 9.09 -5.29 -2.09
CA LEU A 99 7.63 -5.24 -1.98
C LEU A 99 6.93 -6.18 -2.97
N ASP A 100 7.67 -7.00 -3.71
CA ASP A 100 7.10 -7.94 -4.68
C ASP A 100 6.27 -9.01 -3.95
N GLY A 101 5.11 -9.38 -4.52
CA GLY A 101 4.18 -10.32 -3.89
C GLY A 101 3.59 -9.89 -2.55
N ARG A 102 3.75 -8.61 -2.16
CA ARG A 102 3.19 -8.07 -0.92
C ARG A 102 1.96 -7.23 -1.17
N ALA A 103 0.97 -7.35 -0.30
CA ALA A 103 -0.08 -6.36 -0.17
C ALA A 103 0.48 -5.08 0.49
N LEU A 104 0.33 -3.94 -0.17
CA LEU A 104 0.77 -2.64 0.29
C LEU A 104 -0.35 -1.97 1.09
N GLY A 105 -0.21 -2.01 2.41
CA GLY A 105 -1.19 -1.50 3.35
C GLY A 105 -1.21 0.04 3.42
N CYS A 106 -2.33 0.64 3.04
CA CYS A 106 -2.54 2.09 3.04
C CYS A 106 -3.92 2.48 3.64
N TRP A 107 -4.11 3.74 4.03
CA TRP A 107 -5.37 4.26 4.56
C TRP A 107 -6.26 4.96 3.53
N CYS A 108 -5.72 5.22 2.33
CA CYS A 108 -6.34 6.06 1.30
C CYS A 108 -7.16 5.28 0.27
N ASP A 109 -6.78 4.04 -0.01
CA ASP A 109 -7.47 3.12 -0.91
C ASP A 109 -8.98 3.03 -0.57
N PRO A 110 -9.94 3.00 -1.52
CA PRO A 110 -9.81 2.84 -2.97
C PRO A 110 -9.50 4.14 -3.73
N GLN A 111 -9.30 5.27 -3.06
CA GLN A 111 -8.91 6.49 -3.76
C GLN A 111 -7.45 6.37 -4.23
N PRO A 112 -7.07 7.06 -5.33
CA PRO A 112 -5.68 7.09 -5.79
C PRO A 112 -4.71 7.41 -4.65
N CYS A 113 -3.74 6.54 -4.45
CA CYS A 113 -2.85 6.59 -3.29
C CYS A 113 -1.40 6.34 -3.69
N HIS A 114 -0.48 6.68 -2.80
CA HIS A 114 0.96 6.54 -3.05
C HIS A 114 1.39 5.09 -3.24
N GLY A 115 0.63 4.12 -2.70
CA GLY A 115 0.84 2.70 -2.98
C GLY A 115 0.73 2.35 -4.47
N HIS A 116 -0.16 3.00 -5.21
CA HIS A 116 -0.26 2.80 -6.66
C HIS A 116 0.98 3.29 -7.39
N VAL A 117 1.59 4.39 -6.92
CA VAL A 117 2.87 4.88 -7.46
C VAL A 117 3.98 3.87 -7.17
N LEU A 118 4.03 3.29 -5.96
CA LEU A 118 5.04 2.26 -5.64
C LEU A 118 4.95 1.05 -6.58
N LEU A 119 3.74 0.60 -6.92
CA LEU A 119 3.54 -0.50 -7.87
C LEU A 119 4.15 -0.23 -9.24
N GLU A 120 4.26 1.03 -9.69
CA GLU A 120 4.87 1.41 -10.97
C GLU A 120 6.39 1.15 -11.01
N TYR A 121 7.04 0.98 -9.85
CA TYR A 121 8.49 0.80 -9.72
C TYR A 121 8.90 -0.62 -9.26
N LEU A 122 7.94 -1.52 -9.09
CA LEU A 122 8.20 -2.93 -8.82
C LEU A 122 8.63 -3.67 -10.09
N LYS A 123 9.15 -4.89 -9.91
CA LYS A 123 9.62 -5.73 -11.03
C LYS A 123 8.50 -6.39 -11.81
#